data_AF-A0A143XMC7-F1
#
_entry.id   AF-A0A143XMC7-F1
#
_cell.length_a   1.000
_cell.length_b   1.000
_cell.length_c   1.000
_cell.angle_alpha   90.00
_cell.angle_beta   90.00
_cell.angle_gamma   90.00
#
_symmetry.space_group_name_H-M   'P 1'
#
loop_
_entity.id
_entity.type
_entity.pdbx_description
1 polymer ?
#
loop_
_entity_poly.entity_id
_entity_poly.type
_entity_poly.pdbx_seq_one_letter_code
_entity_poly.pdbx_strand_id
1 'polypeptide(L)'
;MKRNKLIWMAAVAAVALGQASCLNSDSDFHDEAAPVRPGIYIYNAAHSQNEAAMQPADVALRLAVLRAEAEKQGKTDDLNSVTVDGQNVKTLLFGMYTQITEDESEAGTYVIEYRNSGGQRPYDIYSRTGTVRVKTQGVALERTDASKRWSVSLGSEKLAITGGSSVAVLSTGETELYFEGGVCRIGFSNALSEADGRKASWSGDFELTTEMKEGLSFSGLKDASFELDGSARGTSFWSFNGTTSAAMSYTVTDGKYQPSRTGSPSTIMGGTELCGLTSPMDYNPADYPSSEVKVVWTVSGNMLSYAVTYNGTTVNF
;
A
#
# COMPACT_ATOMS: atom_id res chain seq x y z
N MET A 1 12.47 34.65 -19.34
CA MET A 1 11.75 33.37 -19.18
C MET A 1 12.34 32.62 -17.99
N LYS A 2 11.64 32.59 -16.85
CA LYS A 2 12.05 31.84 -15.66
C LYS A 2 11.61 30.37 -15.85
N ARG A 3 12.53 29.42 -15.71
CA ARG A 3 12.27 27.97 -15.71
C ARG A 3 11.22 27.67 -14.62
N ASN A 4 10.02 27.25 -15.01
CA ASN A 4 8.99 26.74 -14.11
C ASN A 4 9.51 25.46 -13.42
N LYS A 5 9.93 25.60 -12.16
CA LYS A 5 10.07 24.48 -11.22
C LYS A 5 8.71 24.32 -10.52
N LEU A 6 7.83 23.48 -11.06
CA LEU A 6 6.58 23.04 -10.42
C LEU A 6 6.65 21.51 -10.41
N ILE A 7 7.34 20.91 -9.43
CA ILE A 7 6.83 20.37 -8.15
C ILE A 7 5.73 19.34 -8.41
N TRP A 8 6.11 18.07 -8.22
CA TRP A 8 5.35 16.85 -8.49
C TRP A 8 4.75 16.33 -7.19
N MET A 9 3.42 16.16 -7.12
CA MET A 9 2.74 15.43 -6.03
C MET A 9 1.41 14.91 -6.56
N ALA A 10 1.20 13.58 -6.64
CA ALA A 10 -0.14 13.05 -6.88
C ALA A 10 -0.39 11.53 -6.73
N ALA A 11 -0.58 11.05 -5.49
CA ALA A 11 -1.42 9.89 -5.12
C ALA A 11 -1.39 9.70 -3.59
N VAL A 12 -2.13 10.52 -2.84
CA VAL A 12 -1.79 10.78 -1.42
C VAL A 12 -2.37 9.67 -0.50
N ALA A 13 -3.65 9.31 -0.65
CA ALA A 13 -4.30 8.29 0.21
C ALA A 13 -3.91 6.84 -0.13
N ALA A 14 -3.71 6.57 -1.42
CA ALA A 14 -3.45 5.22 -1.89
C ALA A 14 -2.00 4.79 -1.64
N VAL A 15 -1.05 5.72 -1.74
CA VAL A 15 0.39 5.43 -1.55
C VAL A 15 0.75 5.18 -0.08
N ALA A 16 -0.10 5.51 0.90
CA ALA A 16 0.06 5.02 2.27
C ALA A 16 0.09 3.47 2.33
N LEU A 17 -0.57 2.80 1.39
CA LEU A 17 -0.69 1.34 1.33
C LEU A 17 0.38 0.64 0.47
N GLY A 18 1.26 1.41 -0.20
CA GLY A 18 2.21 0.89 -1.20
C GLY A 18 3.63 1.38 -1.02
N GLN A 19 4.14 1.42 0.21
CA GLN A 19 5.50 1.91 0.47
C GLN A 19 6.58 0.88 0.15
N ALA A 20 7.83 1.26 0.43
CA ALA A 20 9.06 0.56 0.09
C ALA A 20 9.97 0.49 1.31
N SER A 21 9.41 0.40 2.51
CA SER A 21 10.16 0.69 3.75
C SER A 21 10.99 -0.49 4.24
N CYS A 22 11.42 -1.41 3.35
CA CYS A 22 12.37 -2.43 3.72
C CYS A 22 13.57 -1.77 4.42
N LEU A 23 13.74 -2.07 5.70
CA LEU A 23 14.87 -1.60 6.49
C LEU A 23 16.13 -2.22 5.90
N ASN A 24 17.19 -1.43 5.83
CA ASN A 24 18.44 -1.93 5.31
C ASN A 24 18.97 -3.06 6.22
N SER A 25 19.16 -4.24 5.63
CA SER A 25 19.74 -5.41 6.31
C SER A 25 21.21 -5.63 5.96
N ASP A 26 21.78 -4.81 5.07
CA ASP A 26 23.13 -4.95 4.54
C ASP A 26 24.21 -4.29 5.42
N SER A 27 25.44 -4.50 4.96
CA SER A 27 26.73 -4.19 5.57
C SER A 27 27.00 -2.77 6.05
N ASP A 28 26.14 -1.82 5.72
CA ASP A 28 26.42 -0.42 6.03
C ASP A 28 26.18 -0.08 7.52
N PHE A 29 25.62 -1.01 8.30
CA PHE A 29 25.32 -0.87 9.74
C PHE A 29 26.03 -1.90 10.65
N HIS A 30 27.11 -2.53 10.17
CA HIS A 30 27.55 -3.88 10.54
C HIS A 30 27.62 -4.28 12.02
N ASP A 31 27.94 -3.38 12.96
CA ASP A 31 28.02 -3.76 14.39
C ASP A 31 26.78 -3.36 15.20
N GLU A 32 26.22 -2.18 14.94
CA GLU A 32 25.12 -1.64 15.77
C GLU A 32 23.78 -2.34 15.50
N ALA A 33 23.54 -2.77 14.26
CA ALA A 33 22.33 -3.51 13.90
C ALA A 33 22.37 -4.99 14.30
N ALA A 34 23.55 -5.54 14.62
CA ALA A 34 23.73 -6.98 14.85
C ALA A 34 22.74 -7.58 15.87
N PRO A 35 22.43 -6.93 17.02
CA PRO A 35 21.48 -7.46 18.00
C PRO A 35 20.02 -7.51 17.50
N VAL A 36 19.65 -6.66 16.54
CA VAL A 36 18.28 -6.51 16.04
C VAL A 36 18.07 -7.01 14.61
N ARG A 37 19.15 -7.42 13.94
CA ARG A 37 19.14 -7.89 12.55
C ARG A 37 18.13 -9.01 12.27
N PRO A 38 17.97 -10.04 13.13
CA PRO A 38 16.91 -11.05 12.91
C PRO A 38 15.51 -10.43 12.94
N GLY A 39 15.29 -9.45 13.83
CA GLY A 39 14.06 -8.66 13.87
C GLY A 39 13.84 -7.86 12.58
N ILE A 40 14.87 -7.22 12.03
CA ILE A 40 14.78 -6.51 10.75
C ILE A 40 14.28 -7.42 9.61
N TYR A 41 14.75 -8.68 9.56
CA TYR A 41 14.24 -9.65 8.57
C TYR A 41 12.76 -9.98 8.77
N ILE A 42 12.31 -10.17 10.02
CA ILE A 42 10.89 -10.39 10.34
C ILE A 42 10.05 -9.20 9.89
N TYR A 43 10.51 -7.98 10.17
CA TYR A 43 9.85 -6.75 9.76
C TYR A 43 9.72 -6.68 8.23
N ASN A 44 10.84 -6.78 7.49
CA ASN A 44 10.84 -6.68 6.03
C ASN A 44 9.94 -7.71 5.36
N ALA A 45 9.91 -8.93 5.91
CA ALA A 45 9.07 -10.01 5.40
C ALA A 45 7.57 -9.75 5.63
N ALA A 46 7.17 -9.40 6.86
CA ALA A 46 5.76 -9.12 7.19
C ALA A 46 5.26 -7.86 6.46
N HIS A 47 6.09 -6.82 6.42
CA HIS A 47 5.77 -5.55 5.78
C HIS A 47 5.51 -5.69 4.29
N SER A 48 6.47 -6.28 3.56
CA SER A 48 6.32 -6.50 2.10
C SER A 48 5.16 -7.43 1.75
N GLN A 49 4.88 -8.43 2.59
CA GLN A 49 3.69 -9.28 2.44
C GLN A 49 2.40 -8.47 2.60
N ASN A 50 2.35 -7.58 3.59
CA ASN A 50 1.20 -6.72 3.82
C ASN A 50 0.99 -5.74 2.64
N GLU A 51 2.06 -5.09 2.18
CA GLU A 51 2.01 -4.19 1.02
C GLU A 51 1.50 -4.87 -0.25
N ALA A 52 1.93 -6.10 -0.50
CA ALA A 52 1.42 -6.89 -1.61
C ALA A 52 -0.08 -7.15 -1.47
N ALA A 53 -0.53 -7.58 -0.29
CA ALA A 53 -1.93 -7.88 -0.02
C ALA A 53 -2.86 -6.66 -0.08
N MET A 54 -2.35 -5.46 0.24
CA MET A 54 -3.12 -4.21 0.22
C MET A 54 -3.27 -3.58 -1.17
N GLN A 55 -2.61 -4.10 -2.20
CA GLN A 55 -2.67 -3.52 -3.54
C GLN A 55 -4.10 -3.36 -4.10
N PRO A 56 -5.05 -4.31 -3.96
CA PRO A 56 -6.42 -4.09 -4.42
C PRO A 56 -7.09 -2.89 -3.75
N ALA A 57 -6.85 -2.68 -2.45
CA ALA A 57 -7.35 -1.52 -1.72
C ALA A 57 -6.71 -0.21 -2.21
N ASP A 58 -5.40 -0.21 -2.43
CA ASP A 58 -4.67 0.90 -3.04
C ASP A 58 -5.27 1.30 -4.39
N VAL A 59 -5.52 0.33 -5.29
CA VAL A 59 -6.15 0.59 -6.60
C VAL A 59 -7.54 1.23 -6.45
N ALA A 60 -8.36 0.74 -5.54
CA ALA A 60 -9.69 1.30 -5.31
C ALA A 60 -9.65 2.73 -4.73
N LEU A 61 -8.73 3.01 -3.81
CA LEU A 61 -8.53 4.36 -3.28
C LEU A 61 -8.06 5.32 -4.39
N ARG A 62 -7.16 4.90 -5.28
CA ARG A 62 -6.78 5.72 -6.45
C ARG A 62 -7.96 6.03 -7.33
N LEU A 63 -8.83 5.05 -7.56
CA LEU A 63 -10.03 5.25 -8.37
C LEU A 63 -10.98 6.23 -7.67
N ALA A 64 -11.19 6.09 -6.36
CA ALA A 64 -12.01 7.02 -5.58
C ALA A 64 -11.50 8.46 -5.69
N VAL A 65 -10.18 8.66 -5.54
CA VAL A 65 -9.56 9.99 -5.67
C VAL A 65 -9.70 10.57 -7.08
N LEU A 66 -9.47 9.75 -8.11
CA LEU A 66 -9.64 10.18 -9.51
C LEU A 66 -11.10 10.58 -9.81
N ARG A 67 -12.06 9.77 -9.35
CA ARG A 67 -13.49 10.03 -9.56
C ARG A 67 -13.96 11.26 -8.79
N ALA A 68 -13.50 11.44 -7.55
CA ALA A 68 -13.83 12.63 -6.76
C ALA A 68 -13.29 13.91 -7.40
N GLU A 69 -12.07 13.88 -7.96
CA GLU A 69 -11.54 15.01 -8.72
C GLU A 69 -12.31 15.23 -10.04
N ALA A 70 -12.69 14.16 -10.74
CA ALA A 70 -13.52 14.26 -11.94
C ALA A 70 -14.88 14.89 -11.64
N GLU A 71 -15.55 14.49 -10.55
CA GLU A 71 -16.82 15.04 -10.08
C GLU A 71 -16.67 16.54 -9.78
N LYS A 72 -15.62 16.92 -9.05
CA LYS A 72 -15.30 18.33 -8.76
C LYS A 72 -15.11 19.18 -10.03
N GLN A 73 -14.56 18.60 -11.09
CA GLN A 73 -14.33 19.28 -12.37
C GLN A 73 -15.50 19.15 -13.37
N GLY A 74 -16.56 18.40 -13.05
CA GLY A 74 -17.64 18.09 -14.00
C GLY A 74 -17.21 17.23 -15.19
N LYS A 75 -16.23 16.34 -14.99
CA LYS A 75 -15.59 15.49 -16.02
C LYS A 75 -15.77 13.99 -15.75
N THR A 76 -16.85 13.58 -15.11
CA THR A 76 -17.10 12.17 -14.73
C THR A 76 -17.10 11.22 -15.93
N ASP A 77 -17.46 11.73 -17.11
CA ASP A 77 -17.55 10.95 -18.35
C ASP A 77 -16.20 10.79 -19.07
N ASP A 78 -15.17 11.54 -18.66
CA ASP A 78 -13.84 11.48 -19.25
C ASP A 78 -12.74 11.62 -18.19
N LEU A 79 -12.47 10.50 -17.51
CA LEU A 79 -11.39 10.41 -16.52
C LEU A 79 -10.00 10.69 -17.11
N ASN A 80 -9.83 10.63 -18.45
CA ASN A 80 -8.55 10.93 -19.09
C ASN A 80 -8.28 12.43 -19.23
N SER A 81 -9.28 13.32 -19.13
CA SER A 81 -9.08 14.77 -19.20
C SER A 81 -9.01 15.46 -17.84
N VAL A 82 -9.05 14.70 -16.74
CA VAL A 82 -8.90 15.23 -15.38
C VAL A 82 -7.48 15.73 -15.15
N THR A 83 -7.35 17.02 -14.86
CA THR A 83 -6.04 17.67 -14.67
C THR A 83 -6.02 18.55 -13.43
N VAL A 84 -4.90 18.53 -12.71
CA VAL A 84 -4.63 19.44 -11.58
C VAL A 84 -3.24 20.02 -11.77
N ASP A 85 -3.10 21.34 -11.63
CA ASP A 85 -1.84 22.06 -11.82
C ASP A 85 -1.15 21.76 -13.17
N GLY A 86 -1.95 21.50 -14.22
CA GLY A 86 -1.49 21.17 -15.56
C GLY A 86 -1.05 19.71 -15.76
N GLN A 87 -1.19 18.86 -14.75
CA GLN A 87 -0.81 17.44 -14.80
C GLN A 87 -2.03 16.53 -14.91
N ASN A 88 -1.91 15.43 -15.64
CA ASN A 88 -2.97 14.46 -15.83
C ASN A 88 -3.13 13.52 -14.63
N VAL A 89 -4.20 13.65 -13.85
CA VAL A 89 -4.35 12.94 -12.56
C VAL A 89 -4.35 11.43 -12.73
N LYS A 90 -5.00 10.89 -13.76
CA LYS A 90 -5.01 9.46 -14.05
C LYS A 90 -3.58 8.91 -14.26
N THR A 91 -2.78 9.58 -15.11
CA THR A 91 -1.39 9.19 -15.37
C THR A 91 -0.55 9.19 -14.10
N LEU A 92 -0.79 10.15 -13.20
CA LEU A 92 -0.06 10.25 -11.94
C LEU A 92 -0.41 9.09 -11.00
N LEU A 93 -1.71 8.80 -10.84
CA LEU A 93 -2.21 7.76 -9.94
C LEU A 93 -1.91 6.35 -10.46
N PHE A 94 -2.06 6.12 -11.76
CA PHE A 94 -2.09 4.77 -12.33
C PHE A 94 -0.96 4.48 -13.31
N GLY A 95 -0.16 5.47 -13.70
CA GLY A 95 0.81 5.35 -14.78
C GLY A 95 0.20 5.59 -16.17
N MET A 96 1.07 5.91 -17.13
CA MET A 96 0.68 6.41 -18.46
C MET A 96 -0.13 5.41 -19.29
N TYR A 97 0.16 4.12 -19.15
CA TYR A 97 -0.40 3.07 -20.02
C TYR A 97 -1.56 2.31 -19.42
N THR A 98 -2.01 2.72 -18.23
CA THR A 98 -3.15 2.09 -17.56
C THR A 98 -4.44 2.49 -18.25
N GLN A 99 -5.28 1.51 -18.54
CA GLN A 99 -6.64 1.73 -19.03
C GLN A 99 -7.62 1.61 -17.89
N ILE A 100 -8.61 2.51 -17.87
CA ILE A 100 -9.72 2.49 -16.92
C ILE A 100 -10.98 2.61 -17.76
N THR A 101 -11.83 1.59 -17.70
CA THR A 101 -13.12 1.55 -18.40
C THR A 101 -14.21 1.16 -17.43
N GLU A 102 -15.42 1.66 -17.62
CA GLU A 102 -16.58 1.15 -16.91
C GLU A 102 -17.08 -0.12 -17.62
N ASP A 103 -17.53 -1.11 -16.85
CA ASP A 103 -18.07 -2.35 -17.37
C ASP A 103 -19.48 -2.11 -17.91
N GLU A 104 -19.65 -2.29 -19.21
CA GLU A 104 -20.95 -2.10 -19.90
C GLU A 104 -22.04 -3.07 -19.39
N SER A 105 -21.66 -4.21 -18.83
CA SER A 105 -22.58 -5.23 -18.32
C SER A 105 -22.98 -5.03 -16.86
N GLU A 106 -22.24 -4.20 -16.11
CA GLU A 106 -22.45 -3.98 -14.68
C GLU A 106 -22.12 -2.52 -14.31
N ALA A 107 -23.14 -1.66 -14.34
CA ALA A 107 -23.00 -0.24 -14.01
C ALA A 107 -22.34 -0.02 -12.65
N GLY A 108 -21.42 0.95 -12.57
CA GLY A 108 -20.64 1.23 -11.38
C GLY A 108 -19.51 0.23 -11.11
N THR A 109 -19.22 -0.70 -12.01
CA THR A 109 -18.01 -1.53 -11.98
C THR A 109 -16.97 -0.96 -12.93
N TYR A 110 -15.75 -0.71 -12.45
CA TYR A 110 -14.63 -0.23 -13.25
C TYR A 110 -13.60 -1.34 -13.42
N VAL A 111 -13.07 -1.47 -14.63
CA VAL A 111 -11.96 -2.37 -14.98
C VAL A 111 -10.71 -1.51 -15.16
N ILE A 112 -9.70 -1.77 -14.33
CA ILE A 112 -8.38 -1.14 -14.38
C ILE A 112 -7.38 -2.15 -14.94
N GLU A 113 -6.88 -1.89 -16.15
CA GLU A 113 -5.92 -2.75 -16.83
C GLU A 113 -4.54 -2.08 -16.86
N TYR A 114 -3.57 -2.70 -16.17
CA TYR A 114 -2.18 -2.26 -16.16
C TYR A 114 -1.41 -2.92 -17.29
N ARG A 115 -1.20 -2.17 -18.38
CA ARG A 115 -0.39 -2.61 -19.52
C ARG A 115 1.07 -2.28 -19.28
N ASN A 116 1.92 -3.31 -19.18
CA ASN A 116 3.35 -3.11 -19.05
C ASN A 116 3.95 -2.65 -20.39
N SER A 117 4.10 -1.34 -20.58
CA SER A 117 4.72 -0.82 -21.81
C SER A 117 5.79 0.23 -21.56
N GLY A 118 6.60 0.06 -20.51
CA GLY A 118 7.86 0.82 -20.35
C GLY A 118 7.71 2.34 -20.23
N GLY A 119 6.54 2.83 -19.82
CA GLY A 119 6.22 4.26 -19.71
C GLY A 119 6.41 4.84 -18.33
N GLN A 120 5.89 6.05 -18.13
CA GLN A 120 5.82 6.66 -16.80
C GLN A 120 5.06 5.73 -15.86
N ARG A 121 5.79 5.17 -14.90
CA ARG A 121 5.25 4.34 -13.82
C ARG A 121 4.33 5.19 -12.93
N PRO A 122 3.38 4.57 -12.22
CA PRO A 122 2.73 5.22 -11.08
C PRO A 122 3.78 5.80 -10.12
N TYR A 123 3.40 6.74 -9.27
CA TYR A 123 4.33 7.37 -8.31
C TYR A 123 4.91 6.46 -7.22
N ASP A 124 4.48 5.20 -7.14
CA ASP A 124 5.09 4.22 -6.25
C ASP A 124 6.23 3.45 -6.93
N ILE A 125 7.00 2.73 -6.13
CA ILE A 125 8.13 1.91 -6.61
C ILE A 125 7.69 0.68 -7.41
N TYR A 126 6.39 0.37 -7.43
CA TYR A 126 5.89 -0.89 -7.95
C TYR A 126 5.35 -0.75 -9.37
N SER A 127 5.89 -1.57 -10.27
CA SER A 127 5.21 -1.84 -11.53
C SER A 127 4.08 -2.82 -11.29
N ARG A 128 2.92 -2.55 -11.88
CA ARG A 128 1.77 -3.47 -11.89
C ARG A 128 1.53 -3.97 -13.31
N THR A 129 1.11 -5.22 -13.43
CA THR A 129 0.61 -5.79 -14.68
C THR A 129 -0.60 -6.68 -14.41
N GLY A 130 -1.59 -6.65 -15.29
CA GLY A 130 -2.82 -7.42 -15.15
C GLY A 130 -4.03 -6.52 -14.89
N THR A 131 -5.12 -7.11 -14.41
CA THR A 131 -6.42 -6.43 -14.35
C THR A 131 -7.02 -6.47 -12.95
N VAL A 132 -7.62 -5.35 -12.53
CA VAL A 132 -8.38 -5.22 -11.28
C VAL A 132 -9.77 -4.71 -11.58
N ARG A 133 -10.79 -5.26 -10.93
CA ARG A 133 -12.19 -4.82 -11.02
C ARG A 133 -12.59 -4.16 -9.71
N VAL A 134 -13.11 -2.94 -9.79
CA VAL A 134 -13.60 -2.18 -8.62
C VAL A 134 -15.10 -1.92 -8.80
N LYS A 135 -15.92 -2.53 -7.95
CA LYS A 135 -17.37 -2.35 -7.93
C LYS A 135 -17.73 -1.28 -6.91
N THR A 136 -18.19 -0.13 -7.41
CA THR A 136 -18.53 1.07 -6.62
C THR A 136 -20.00 1.12 -6.21
N GLN A 137 -20.83 0.25 -6.80
CA GLN A 137 -22.30 0.28 -6.68
C GLN A 137 -22.92 1.62 -7.08
N GLY A 138 -22.23 2.41 -7.92
CA GLY A 138 -22.67 3.74 -8.34
C GLY A 138 -22.56 4.83 -7.26
N VAL A 139 -21.96 4.52 -6.10
CA VAL A 139 -21.80 5.45 -4.98
C VAL A 139 -20.34 5.90 -4.89
N ALA A 140 -20.09 7.19 -4.64
CA ALA A 140 -18.74 7.68 -4.37
C ALA A 140 -18.24 7.15 -3.02
N LEU A 141 -16.95 6.85 -2.88
CA LEU A 141 -16.42 6.17 -1.70
C LEU A 141 -16.74 6.93 -0.40
N GLU A 142 -16.58 8.25 -0.39
CA GLU A 142 -16.87 9.11 0.77
C GLU A 142 -18.35 9.19 1.16
N ARG A 143 -19.24 8.65 0.33
CA ARG A 143 -20.70 8.56 0.55
C ARG A 143 -21.19 7.14 0.81
N THR A 144 -20.26 6.19 1.01
CA THR A 144 -20.58 4.81 1.38
C THR A 144 -20.91 4.68 2.87
N ASP A 145 -21.23 3.46 3.30
CA ASP A 145 -21.42 3.06 4.69
C ASP A 145 -21.24 1.53 4.79
N ALA A 146 -21.37 0.96 5.98
CA ALA A 146 -21.18 -0.49 6.19
C ALA A 146 -22.13 -1.38 5.36
N SER A 147 -23.25 -0.85 4.84
CA SER A 147 -24.20 -1.55 3.97
C SER A 147 -23.93 -1.36 2.47
N LYS A 148 -23.13 -0.35 2.08
CA LYS A 148 -22.83 0.01 0.69
C LYS A 148 -21.32 0.05 0.44
N ARG A 149 -20.67 -1.11 0.57
CA ARG A 149 -19.22 -1.23 0.43
C ARG A 149 -18.79 -1.23 -1.03
N TRP A 150 -17.68 -0.57 -1.33
CA TRP A 150 -16.96 -0.88 -2.55
C TRP A 150 -16.32 -2.25 -2.40
N SER A 151 -16.37 -3.07 -3.45
CA SER A 151 -15.64 -4.33 -3.50
C SER A 151 -14.63 -4.32 -4.62
N VAL A 152 -13.51 -5.00 -4.39
CA VAL A 152 -12.41 -5.12 -5.34
C VAL A 152 -12.11 -6.58 -5.53
N SER A 153 -12.08 -6.99 -6.79
CA SER A 153 -11.68 -8.33 -7.18
C SER A 153 -10.61 -8.26 -8.26
N LEU A 154 -9.81 -9.32 -8.35
CA LEU A 154 -8.81 -9.44 -9.39
C LEU A 154 -9.46 -9.93 -10.67
N GLY A 155 -9.07 -9.37 -11.80
CA GLY A 155 -9.49 -9.85 -13.11
C GLY A 155 -8.87 -11.22 -13.43
N SER A 156 -9.21 -11.76 -14.60
CA SER A 156 -8.62 -13.02 -15.10
C SER A 156 -7.10 -12.95 -15.24
N GLU A 157 -6.58 -11.76 -15.51
CA GLU A 157 -5.14 -11.48 -15.48
C GLU A 157 -4.74 -11.12 -14.05
N LYS A 158 -4.14 -12.09 -13.35
CA LYS A 158 -3.55 -11.92 -12.02
C LYS A 158 -2.75 -10.62 -11.92
N LEU A 159 -2.80 -9.95 -10.76
CA LEU A 159 -2.05 -8.72 -10.54
C LEU A 159 -0.61 -9.06 -10.13
N ALA A 160 0.33 -8.86 -11.03
CA ALA A 160 1.75 -8.96 -10.71
C ALA A 160 2.28 -7.60 -10.22
N ILE A 161 3.02 -7.62 -9.12
CA ILE A 161 3.65 -6.47 -8.48
C ILE A 161 5.16 -6.69 -8.56
N THR A 162 5.88 -5.78 -9.20
CA THR A 162 7.34 -5.87 -9.33
C THR A 162 8.02 -4.72 -8.60
N GLY A 163 8.91 -5.06 -7.66
CA GLY A 163 9.83 -4.15 -6.99
C GLY A 163 11.26 -4.69 -7.12
N GLY A 164 12.12 -4.01 -7.88
CA GLY A 164 13.46 -4.52 -8.20
C GLY A 164 13.41 -5.83 -9.01
N SER A 165 14.09 -6.87 -8.54
CA SER A 165 14.07 -8.22 -9.14
C SER A 165 12.95 -9.12 -8.63
N SER A 166 12.21 -8.70 -7.59
CA SER A 166 11.18 -9.51 -6.94
C SER A 166 9.82 -9.29 -7.60
N VAL A 167 9.06 -10.38 -7.77
CA VAL A 167 7.70 -10.35 -8.31
C VAL A 167 6.77 -11.12 -7.38
N ALA A 168 5.73 -10.46 -6.89
CA ALA A 168 4.61 -11.09 -6.21
C ALA A 168 3.38 -11.06 -7.13
N VAL A 169 2.68 -12.18 -7.27
CA VAL A 169 1.51 -12.31 -8.13
C VAL A 169 0.29 -12.58 -7.26
N LEU A 170 -0.60 -11.59 -7.13
CA LEU A 170 -1.90 -11.75 -6.49
C LEU A 170 -2.88 -12.40 -7.47
N SER A 171 -3.55 -13.45 -7.00
CA SER A 171 -4.37 -14.32 -7.83
C SER A 171 -5.84 -14.33 -7.46
N THR A 172 -6.17 -14.18 -6.18
CA THR A 172 -7.54 -14.03 -5.68
C THR A 172 -7.51 -13.38 -4.30
N GLY A 173 -8.69 -13.17 -3.73
CA GLY A 173 -8.92 -12.46 -2.49
C GLY A 173 -10.08 -11.50 -2.66
N GLU A 174 -10.80 -11.27 -1.56
CA GLU A 174 -11.86 -10.28 -1.50
C GLU A 174 -11.32 -9.07 -0.76
N THR A 175 -11.51 -7.88 -1.32
CA THR A 175 -11.18 -6.61 -0.66
C THR A 175 -12.40 -5.72 -0.68
N GLU A 176 -12.71 -5.13 0.47
CA GLU A 176 -13.84 -4.23 0.64
C GLU A 176 -13.37 -2.92 1.26
N LEU A 177 -13.97 -1.82 0.80
CA LEU A 177 -13.71 -0.50 1.34
C LEU A 177 -15.04 0.23 1.55
N TYR A 178 -15.15 0.94 2.66
CA TYR A 178 -16.24 1.89 2.86
C TYR A 178 -15.77 3.03 3.75
N PHE A 179 -16.54 4.11 3.75
CA PHE A 179 -16.25 5.33 4.45
C PHE A 179 -17.36 5.59 5.45
N GLU A 180 -17.04 5.71 6.74
CA GLU A 180 -18.04 5.90 7.77
C GLU A 180 -17.44 6.68 8.94
N GLY A 181 -18.13 7.76 9.34
CA GLY A 181 -17.73 8.56 10.50
C GLY A 181 -16.37 9.25 10.37
N GLY A 182 -15.95 9.62 9.15
CA GLY A 182 -14.64 10.25 8.93
C GLY A 182 -13.49 9.27 8.69
N VAL A 183 -13.77 7.95 8.69
CA VAL A 183 -12.77 6.89 8.57
C VAL A 183 -13.04 6.05 7.32
N CYS A 184 -12.03 5.79 6.50
CA CYS A 184 -12.10 4.74 5.48
C CYS A 184 -11.71 3.40 6.11
N ARG A 185 -12.64 2.46 6.15
CA ARG A 185 -12.42 1.09 6.59
C ARG A 185 -12.07 0.23 5.39
N ILE A 186 -11.00 -0.54 5.53
CA ILE A 186 -10.42 -1.41 4.51
C ILE A 186 -10.35 -2.80 5.09
N GLY A 187 -11.09 -3.75 4.52
CA GLY A 187 -11.00 -5.16 4.88
C GLY A 187 -10.54 -5.97 3.68
N PHE A 188 -9.67 -6.94 3.90
CA PHE A 188 -9.36 -7.93 2.87
C PHE A 188 -9.22 -9.32 3.47
N SER A 189 -9.66 -10.32 2.72
CA SER A 189 -9.62 -11.71 3.14
C SER A 189 -9.09 -12.62 2.04
N ASN A 190 -8.34 -13.64 2.46
CA ASN A 190 -7.75 -14.64 1.57
C ASN A 190 -7.03 -14.04 0.37
N ALA A 191 -6.26 -12.97 0.57
CA ALA A 191 -5.41 -12.40 -0.46
C ALA A 191 -4.33 -13.43 -0.82
N LEU A 192 -4.60 -14.23 -1.85
CA LEU A 192 -3.72 -15.31 -2.28
C LEU A 192 -2.69 -14.75 -3.26
N SER A 193 -1.44 -14.73 -2.82
CA SER A 193 -0.31 -14.32 -3.64
C SER A 193 0.74 -15.41 -3.78
N GLU A 194 1.50 -15.37 -4.87
CA GLU A 194 2.64 -16.25 -5.10
C GLU A 194 3.89 -15.45 -5.45
N ALA A 195 5.02 -15.78 -4.81
CA ALA A 195 6.35 -15.26 -5.16
C ALA A 195 7.37 -16.39 -5.01
N ASP A 196 8.26 -16.55 -5.99
CA ASP A 196 9.32 -17.58 -6.00
C ASP A 196 8.80 -19.00 -5.66
N GLY A 197 7.63 -19.37 -6.19
CA GLY A 197 6.98 -20.67 -5.98
C GLY A 197 6.35 -20.86 -4.59
N ARG A 198 6.40 -19.84 -3.71
CA ARG A 198 5.76 -19.85 -2.39
C ARG A 198 4.42 -19.17 -2.44
N LYS A 199 3.42 -19.81 -1.84
CA LYS A 199 2.06 -19.29 -1.75
C LYS A 199 1.81 -18.64 -0.40
N ALA A 200 1.09 -17.53 -0.43
CA ALA A 200 0.62 -16.79 0.72
C ALA A 200 -0.91 -16.80 0.77
N SER A 201 -1.46 -16.62 1.96
CA SER A 201 -2.86 -16.31 2.20
C SER A 201 -2.92 -15.31 3.34
N TRP A 202 -3.24 -14.06 3.02
CA TRP A 202 -3.18 -12.94 3.96
C TRP A 202 -4.57 -12.34 4.14
N SER A 203 -4.92 -11.94 5.36
CA SER A 203 -6.18 -11.27 5.68
C SER A 203 -5.93 -10.18 6.70
N GLY A 204 -6.68 -9.08 6.61
CA GLY A 204 -6.49 -7.94 7.50
C GLY A 204 -7.60 -6.91 7.41
N ASP A 205 -7.59 -6.04 8.40
CA ASP A 205 -8.54 -4.95 8.58
C ASP A 205 -7.76 -3.70 9.00
N PHE A 206 -8.02 -2.59 8.30
CA PHE A 206 -7.36 -1.31 8.50
C PHE A 206 -8.35 -0.16 8.48
N GLU A 207 -8.01 0.88 9.22
CA GLU A 207 -8.69 2.16 9.28
C GLU A 207 -7.74 3.24 8.79
N LEU A 208 -8.14 3.92 7.71
CA LEU A 208 -7.42 5.04 7.13
C LEU A 208 -8.18 6.32 7.46
N THR A 209 -7.53 7.22 8.19
CA THR A 209 -8.06 8.55 8.50
C THR A 209 -7.28 9.62 7.76
N THR A 210 -7.96 10.72 7.43
CA THR A 210 -7.31 11.86 6.79
C THR A 210 -8.05 13.15 7.07
N GLU A 211 -7.30 14.25 7.15
CA GLU A 211 -7.86 15.60 7.22
C GLU A 211 -8.46 16.01 5.86
N MET A 212 -9.65 15.50 5.54
CA MET A 212 -10.35 15.86 4.30
C MET A 212 -10.81 17.31 4.34
N LYS A 213 -10.05 18.22 3.72
CA LYS A 213 -10.46 19.62 3.56
C LYS A 213 -11.54 19.80 2.49
N GLU A 214 -11.46 19.03 1.40
CA GLU A 214 -12.37 19.10 0.24
C GLU A 214 -12.73 17.69 -0.28
N GLY A 215 -13.12 16.81 0.63
CA GLY A 215 -13.44 15.41 0.33
C GLY A 215 -12.23 14.61 -0.18
N LEU A 216 -12.47 13.53 -0.92
CA LEU A 216 -11.44 12.66 -1.49
C LEU A 216 -10.82 13.18 -2.80
N SER A 217 -11.17 14.40 -3.23
CA SER A 217 -10.63 14.96 -4.48
C SER A 217 -9.11 15.03 -4.46
N PHE A 218 -8.49 14.77 -5.62
CA PHE A 218 -7.04 14.78 -5.76
C PHE A 218 -6.42 16.09 -5.26
N SER A 219 -7.00 17.22 -5.66
CA SER A 219 -6.60 18.56 -5.25
C SER A 219 -6.82 18.85 -3.77
N GLY A 220 -7.84 18.26 -3.14
CA GLY A 220 -8.12 18.38 -1.71
C GLY A 220 -7.17 17.55 -0.85
N LEU A 221 -6.69 16.42 -1.38
CA LEU A 221 -5.80 15.53 -0.66
C LEU A 221 -4.31 15.83 -0.86
N LYS A 222 -3.88 16.53 -1.92
CA LYS A 222 -2.44 16.62 -2.30
C LYS A 222 -1.46 17.05 -1.19
N ASP A 223 -1.93 17.76 -0.17
CA ASP A 223 -1.16 18.23 0.99
C ASP A 223 -1.61 17.61 2.33
N ALA A 224 -2.52 16.64 2.31
CA ALA A 224 -3.06 15.99 3.49
C ALA A 224 -2.08 14.97 4.08
N SER A 225 -2.19 14.77 5.38
CA SER A 225 -1.58 13.62 6.07
C SER A 225 -2.62 12.53 6.25
N PHE A 226 -2.14 11.29 6.35
CA PHE A 226 -2.99 10.15 6.70
C PHE A 226 -2.49 9.49 7.95
N GLU A 227 -3.43 8.91 8.70
CA GLU A 227 -3.12 7.97 9.75
C GLU A 227 -3.73 6.62 9.36
N LEU A 228 -2.93 5.57 9.52
CA LEU A 228 -3.35 4.19 9.27
C LEU A 228 -3.18 3.41 10.56
N ASP A 229 -4.24 2.72 10.94
CA ASP A 229 -4.27 1.78 12.04
C ASP A 229 -4.84 0.47 11.55
N GLY A 230 -4.31 -0.65 12.01
CA GLY A 230 -4.87 -1.94 11.63
C GLY A 230 -3.91 -3.08 11.78
N SER A 231 -4.38 -4.25 11.39
CA SER A 231 -3.59 -5.46 11.48
C SER A 231 -3.94 -6.45 10.38
N ALA A 232 -2.97 -7.28 10.05
CA ALA A 232 -3.13 -8.36 9.10
C ALA A 232 -2.29 -9.56 9.52
N ARG A 233 -2.67 -10.75 9.05
CA ARG A 233 -1.99 -11.99 9.37
C ARG A 233 -2.28 -13.06 8.33
N GLY A 234 -1.46 -14.10 8.35
CA GLY A 234 -1.68 -15.31 7.58
C GLY A 234 -0.38 -15.97 7.17
N THR A 235 -0.45 -16.81 6.15
CA THR A 235 0.75 -17.40 5.54
C THR A 235 1.36 -16.38 4.57
N SER A 236 2.66 -16.16 4.64
CA SER A 236 3.39 -15.27 3.73
C SER A 236 4.09 -16.03 2.60
N PHE A 237 4.60 -15.33 1.59
CA PHE A 237 5.50 -15.93 0.61
C PHE A 237 6.96 -15.99 1.08
N TRP A 238 7.25 -15.61 2.33
CA TRP A 238 8.59 -15.68 2.92
C TRP A 238 8.82 -17.00 3.65
N SER A 239 10.09 -17.36 3.84
CA SER A 239 10.48 -18.56 4.56
C SER A 239 11.65 -18.27 5.49
N PHE A 240 11.52 -18.71 6.74
CA PHE A 240 12.52 -18.54 7.79
C PHE A 240 13.24 -19.85 8.14
N ASN A 241 12.78 -20.97 7.56
CA ASN A 241 13.40 -22.30 7.65
C ASN A 241 13.83 -22.83 6.26
N GLY A 242 13.74 -22.00 5.22
CA GLY A 242 14.05 -22.33 3.82
C GLY A 242 13.07 -23.29 3.12
N THR A 243 12.15 -23.90 3.86
CA THR A 243 11.35 -25.05 3.41
C THR A 243 9.86 -24.71 3.27
N THR A 244 9.28 -24.05 4.27
CA THR A 244 7.85 -23.71 4.31
C THR A 244 7.64 -22.20 4.27
N SER A 245 6.49 -21.79 3.71
CA SER A 245 5.97 -20.44 3.88
C SER A 245 5.74 -20.15 5.36
N ALA A 246 6.18 -18.99 5.84
CA ALA A 246 6.05 -18.60 7.23
C ALA A 246 4.67 -18.00 7.53
N ALA A 247 4.04 -18.42 8.62
CA ALA A 247 2.89 -17.74 9.19
C ALA A 247 3.37 -16.48 9.92
N MET A 248 2.79 -15.33 9.57
CA MET A 248 3.24 -14.02 10.05
C MET A 248 2.06 -13.13 10.44
N SER A 249 2.38 -12.01 11.10
CA SER A 249 1.46 -10.94 11.45
C SER A 249 2.12 -9.58 11.25
N TYR A 250 1.29 -8.59 10.95
CA TYR A 250 1.64 -7.18 10.80
C TYR A 250 0.59 -6.35 11.55
N THR A 251 1.01 -5.35 12.30
CA THR A 251 0.12 -4.36 12.93
C THR A 251 0.77 -3.00 12.81
N VAL A 252 -0.01 -2.00 12.43
CA VAL A 252 0.40 -0.60 12.44
C VAL A 252 -0.50 0.16 13.40
N THR A 253 0.10 1.04 14.19
CA THR A 253 -0.61 1.90 15.14
C THR A 253 -0.07 3.33 15.04
N ASP A 254 -0.98 4.30 14.98
CA ASP A 254 -0.68 5.71 14.76
C ASP A 254 0.23 5.92 13.54
N GLY A 255 0.06 5.11 12.49
CA GLY A 255 0.91 5.12 11.30
C GLY A 255 0.71 6.39 10.49
N LYS A 256 1.59 7.37 10.60
CA LYS A 256 1.47 8.67 9.93
C LYS A 256 2.17 8.64 8.59
N TYR A 257 1.44 8.91 7.52
CA TYR A 257 1.97 8.89 6.17
C TYR A 257 1.86 10.25 5.51
N GLN A 258 2.97 10.68 4.91
CA GLN A 258 3.01 11.88 4.09
C GLN A 258 3.39 11.52 2.64
N PRO A 259 2.72 12.11 1.64
CA PRO A 259 3.15 12.01 0.25
C PRO A 259 4.55 12.53 0.05
N SER A 260 5.29 11.86 -0.81
CA SER A 260 6.53 12.43 -1.32
C SER A 260 6.26 13.69 -2.13
N ARG A 261 7.07 14.72 -1.87
CA ARG A 261 7.14 15.96 -2.65
C ARG A 261 8.08 15.87 -3.86
N THR A 262 8.76 14.72 -4.02
CA THR A 262 9.87 14.52 -4.96
C THR A 262 9.62 13.37 -5.94
N GLY A 263 8.38 12.87 -6.04
CA GLY A 263 8.04 11.75 -6.90
C GLY A 263 8.58 10.40 -6.42
N SER A 264 8.94 10.30 -5.14
CA SER A 264 9.24 9.03 -4.46
C SER A 264 7.93 8.42 -3.92
N PRO A 265 7.91 7.16 -3.46
CA PRO A 265 6.79 6.67 -2.67
C PRO A 265 6.54 7.59 -1.48
N SER A 266 5.30 7.63 -0.99
CA SER A 266 5.01 8.21 0.34
C SER A 266 5.98 7.63 1.35
N THR A 267 6.18 8.35 2.45
CA THR A 267 7.08 7.91 3.51
C THR A 267 6.30 7.88 4.82
N ILE A 268 6.47 6.82 5.60
CA ILE A 268 6.01 6.80 6.99
C ILE A 268 6.80 7.87 7.76
N MET A 269 6.07 8.76 8.42
CA MET A 269 6.60 9.92 9.15
C MET A 269 6.49 9.73 10.67
N GLY A 270 5.80 8.69 11.10
CA GLY A 270 5.57 8.39 12.50
C GLY A 270 4.71 7.14 12.66
N GLY A 271 4.69 6.60 13.87
CA GLY A 271 3.86 5.46 14.23
C GLY A 271 4.70 4.24 14.61
N THR A 272 4.00 3.18 14.97
CA THR A 272 4.59 1.92 15.42
C THR A 272 4.12 0.79 14.52
N GLU A 273 5.07 -0.02 14.05
CA GLU A 273 4.80 -1.26 13.33
C GLU A 273 5.29 -2.45 14.17
N LEU A 274 4.39 -3.40 14.39
CA LEU A 274 4.65 -4.65 15.09
C LEU A 274 4.53 -5.80 14.10
N CYS A 275 5.63 -6.54 13.93
CA CYS A 275 5.69 -7.67 13.01
C CYS A 275 6.09 -8.92 13.77
N GLY A 276 5.52 -10.07 13.40
CA GLY A 276 5.85 -11.31 14.10
C GLY A 276 5.64 -12.58 13.29
N LEU A 277 6.46 -13.58 13.61
CA LEU A 277 6.29 -14.98 13.23
C LEU A 277 5.26 -15.61 14.17
N THR A 278 4.20 -16.20 13.62
CA THR A 278 3.06 -16.69 14.42
C THR A 278 3.05 -18.20 14.60
N SER A 279 4.02 -18.90 14.00
CA SER A 279 4.20 -20.35 14.14
C SER A 279 5.64 -20.68 14.55
N PRO A 280 5.83 -21.44 15.64
CA PRO A 280 7.16 -21.82 16.11
C PRO A 280 7.86 -22.85 15.21
N MET A 281 7.15 -23.43 14.23
CA MET A 281 7.71 -24.39 13.27
C MET A 281 8.39 -23.71 12.07
N ASP A 282 8.18 -22.40 11.91
CA ASP A 282 8.61 -21.69 10.70
C ASP A 282 10.02 -21.11 10.80
N TYR A 283 10.64 -21.16 11.98
CA TYR A 283 11.95 -20.58 12.24
C TYR A 283 12.74 -21.36 13.29
N ASN A 284 14.06 -21.20 13.28
CA ASN A 284 14.94 -21.73 14.31
C ASN A 284 15.11 -20.69 15.45
N PRO A 285 14.73 -21.00 16.70
CA PRO A 285 14.90 -20.05 17.81
C PRO A 285 16.35 -19.66 18.11
N ALA A 286 17.34 -20.46 17.66
CA ALA A 286 18.75 -20.07 17.78
C ALA A 286 19.12 -18.90 16.84
N ASP A 287 18.48 -18.83 15.67
CA ASP A 287 18.71 -17.78 14.68
C ASP A 287 17.76 -16.58 14.90
N TYR A 288 16.56 -16.85 15.43
CA TYR A 288 15.53 -15.87 15.76
C TYR A 288 15.07 -16.05 17.22
N PRO A 289 15.80 -15.46 18.18
CA PRO A 289 15.52 -15.64 19.62
C PRO A 289 14.19 -15.00 20.09
N SER A 290 13.62 -14.10 19.29
CA SER A 290 12.26 -13.56 19.47
C SER A 290 11.45 -13.76 18.19
N SER A 291 10.16 -14.08 18.34
CA SER A 291 9.23 -14.18 17.21
C SER A 291 8.70 -12.82 16.76
N GLU A 292 8.90 -11.77 17.56
CA GLU A 292 8.31 -10.45 17.35
C GLU A 292 9.39 -9.36 17.30
N VAL A 293 9.14 -8.36 16.45
CA VAL A 293 9.93 -7.14 16.30
C VAL A 293 9.00 -5.93 16.31
N LYS A 294 9.43 -4.85 16.96
CA LYS A 294 8.74 -3.56 16.93
C LYS A 294 9.63 -2.53 16.26
N VAL A 295 9.07 -1.78 15.32
CA VAL A 295 9.70 -0.65 14.66
C VAL A 295 8.91 0.61 14.99
N VAL A 296 9.58 1.64 15.50
CA VAL A 296 8.96 2.93 15.80
C VAL A 296 9.57 3.98 14.89
N TRP A 297 8.75 4.60 14.06
CA TRP A 297 9.17 5.66 13.15
C TRP A 297 9.02 7.01 13.81
N THR A 298 10.00 7.88 13.63
CA THR A 298 9.99 9.24 14.18
C THR A 298 10.64 10.20 13.21
N VAL A 299 9.98 11.34 12.98
CA VAL A 299 10.55 12.46 12.24
C VAL A 299 10.96 13.56 13.23
N SER A 300 12.22 13.96 13.17
CA SER A 300 12.77 15.09 13.90
C SER A 300 13.32 16.12 12.92
N GLY A 301 12.65 17.26 12.80
CA GLY A 301 12.95 18.24 11.75
C GLY A 301 12.71 17.65 10.36
N ASN A 302 13.78 17.53 9.57
CA ASN A 302 13.74 16.92 8.22
C ASN A 302 14.32 15.50 8.17
N MET A 303 14.69 14.93 9.32
CA MET A 303 15.30 13.60 9.40
C MET A 303 14.25 12.58 9.82
N LEU A 304 14.04 11.58 8.97
CA LEU A 304 13.34 10.36 9.36
C LEU A 304 14.33 9.44 10.06
N SER A 305 13.93 8.93 11.22
CA SER A 305 14.67 7.97 12.05
C SER A 305 13.74 6.84 12.46
N TYR A 306 14.31 5.71 12.84
CA TYR A 306 13.52 4.59 13.34
C TYR A 306 14.24 3.84 14.46
N ALA A 307 13.46 3.34 15.42
CA ALA A 307 13.96 2.51 16.50
C ALA A 307 13.47 1.08 16.31
N VAL A 308 14.39 0.12 16.23
CA VAL A 308 14.07 -1.31 16.17
C VAL A 308 14.25 -1.91 17.55
N THR A 309 13.19 -2.51 18.10
CA THR A 309 13.23 -3.27 19.34
C THR A 309 13.02 -4.75 19.05
N TYR A 310 14.01 -5.58 19.39
CA TYR A 310 14.00 -7.01 19.16
C TYR A 310 14.72 -7.74 20.30
N ASN A 311 14.11 -8.82 20.82
CA ASN A 311 14.68 -9.65 21.89
C ASN A 311 15.20 -8.83 23.09
N GLY A 312 14.41 -7.85 23.56
CA GLY A 312 14.76 -6.98 24.69
C GLY A 312 15.81 -5.91 24.41
N THR A 313 16.34 -5.82 23.19
CA THR A 313 17.33 -4.81 22.78
C THR A 313 16.69 -3.78 21.85
N THR A 314 17.01 -2.50 22.03
CA THR A 314 16.56 -1.41 21.15
C THR A 314 17.77 -0.72 20.51
N VAL A 315 17.73 -0.54 19.19
CA VAL A 315 18.73 0.18 18.40
C VAL A 315 18.03 1.28 17.59
N ASN A 316 18.63 2.47 17.51
CA ASN A 316 18.09 3.62 16.80
C ASN A 316 18.92 3.88 15.54
N PHE A 317 18.24 4.20 14.43
CA PHE A 317 18.79 4.46 13.11
C PHE A 317 18.32 5.80 12.57
#